data_AF-A0A426CKQ8-F1
#
_entry.id   AF-A0A426CKQ8-F1
#
_cell.length_a   1.000
_cell.length_b   1.000
_cell.length_c   1.000
_cell.angle_alpha   90.00
_cell.angle_beta   90.00
_cell.angle_gamma   90.00
#
_symmetry.space_group_name_H-M   'P 1'
#
loop_
_entity.id
_entity.type
_entity.pdbx_description
1 polymer ?
#
loop_
_entity_poly.entity_id
_entity_poly.type
_entity_poly.pdbx_seq_one_letter_code
_entity_poly.pdbx_strand_id
1 'polypeptide(L)'
;MARIRIYIARHLCTAPRPQKEADALALAGHDVSVHGMAYRADFAARDASLAAGKDWAWEPVVNFATPPRRFAWLRARLRHRLAREWFAITTRVSADVWGYANHALAAHALRQPANLTIVHFEGGLWFGDSLLQRGLRVGCGF
;
A
#
# COMPACT_ATOMS: atom_id res chain seq x y z
N MET A 1 11.66 19.93 -4.06
CA MET A 1 11.61 18.57 -3.49
C MET A 1 10.16 18.25 -3.13
N ALA A 2 9.57 17.22 -3.75
CA ALA A 2 8.20 16.80 -3.48
C ALA A 2 8.20 15.49 -2.70
N ARG A 3 7.21 15.29 -1.82
CA ARG A 3 6.98 14.01 -1.15
C ARG A 3 6.09 13.12 -2.01
N ILE A 4 6.56 11.91 -2.32
CA ILE A 4 5.88 10.96 -3.18
C ILE A 4 5.73 9.63 -2.45
N ARG A 5 4.50 9.12 -2.41
CA ARG A 5 4.19 7.82 -1.78
C ARG A 5 3.69 6.84 -2.82
N ILE A 6 4.34 5.69 -2.91
CA ILE A 6 3.95 4.60 -3.82
C ILE A 6 3.30 3.49 -2.99
N TYR A 7 2.09 3.08 -3.33
CA TYR A 7 1.37 2.04 -2.61
C TYR A 7 1.27 0.76 -3.43
N ILE A 8 1.75 -0.33 -2.84
CA ILE A 8 1.74 -1.68 -3.40
C ILE A 8 1.03 -2.60 -2.39
N ALA A 9 -0.07 -3.26 -2.75
CA ALA A 9 -0.77 -4.17 -1.83
C ALA A 9 -0.08 -5.55 -1.71
N ARG A 10 1.26 -5.58 -1.73
CA ARG A 10 2.10 -6.80 -1.72
C ARG A 10 3.49 -6.53 -1.14
N HIS A 11 4.33 -7.56 -1.11
CA HIS A 11 5.76 -7.45 -0.77
C HIS A 11 6.53 -6.70 -1.86
N LEU A 12 7.50 -5.88 -1.45
CA LEU A 12 8.36 -5.10 -2.34
C LEU A 12 9.08 -5.98 -3.37
N CYS A 13 9.63 -7.13 -2.94
CA CYS A 13 10.36 -8.07 -3.77
C CYS A 13 9.53 -8.69 -4.91
N THR A 14 8.21 -8.55 -4.87
CA THR A 14 7.29 -9.01 -5.92
C THR A 14 6.80 -7.87 -6.82
N ALA A 15 7.32 -6.66 -6.64
CA ALA A 15 6.88 -5.44 -7.30
C ALA A 15 8.06 -4.68 -7.95
N PRO A 16 8.66 -5.22 -9.04
CA PRO A 16 9.84 -4.62 -9.66
C PRO A 16 9.55 -3.25 -10.33
N ARG A 17 8.32 -3.03 -10.81
CA ARG A 17 7.94 -1.75 -11.44
C ARG A 17 7.93 -0.59 -10.43
N PRO A 18 7.23 -0.70 -9.29
CA PRO A 18 7.34 0.28 -8.19
C PRO A 18 8.77 0.58 -7.73
N GLN A 19 9.66 -0.42 -7.73
CA GLN A 19 11.07 -0.20 -7.39
C GLN A 19 11.76 0.72 -8.40
N LYS A 20 11.57 0.48 -9.71
CA LYS A 20 12.14 1.32 -10.78
C LYS A 20 11.59 2.74 -10.76
N GLU A 21 10.28 2.87 -10.49
CA GLU A 21 9.64 4.18 -10.35
C GLU A 21 10.19 4.93 -9.14
N ALA A 22 10.36 4.24 -8.00
CA ALA A 22 10.96 4.83 -6.81
C ALA A 22 12.41 5.28 -7.06
N ASP A 23 13.22 4.44 -7.72
CA ASP A 23 14.60 4.77 -8.10
C ASP A 23 14.64 6.04 -8.99
N ALA A 24 13.80 6.11 -10.03
CA ALA A 24 13.76 7.26 -10.93
C ALA A 24 13.32 8.56 -10.24
N LEU A 25 12.32 8.47 -9.37
CA LEU A 25 11.79 9.63 -8.63
C LEU A 25 12.78 10.11 -7.56
N ALA A 26 13.45 9.19 -6.87
CA ALA A 26 14.49 9.52 -5.90
C ALA A 26 15.69 10.18 -6.60
N LEU A 27 16.12 9.65 -7.75
CA LEU A 27 17.18 10.23 -8.58
C LEU A 27 16.84 11.65 -9.05
N ALA A 28 15.56 11.96 -9.25
CA ALA A 28 15.08 13.31 -9.56
C ALA A 28 15.05 14.27 -8.34
N GLY A 29 15.52 13.83 -7.17
CA GLY A 29 15.59 14.64 -5.96
C GLY A 29 14.26 14.77 -5.21
N HIS A 30 13.41 13.72 -5.25
CA HIS A 30 12.16 13.67 -4.50
C HIS A 30 12.30 12.80 -3.24
N ASP A 31 11.49 13.11 -2.22
CA ASP A 31 11.34 12.30 -1.01
C ASP A 31 10.37 11.16 -1.31
N VAL A 32 10.87 9.94 -1.50
CA VAL A 32 10.07 8.80 -1.97
C VAL A 32 9.99 7.70 -0.92
N SER A 33 8.78 7.22 -0.68
CA SER A 33 8.52 6.04 0.15
C SER A 33 7.58 5.06 -0.55
N VAL A 34 7.90 3.77 -0.44
CA VAL A 34 7.10 2.66 -0.96
C VAL A 34 6.42 1.97 0.22
N HIS A 35 5.11 1.80 0.12
CA HIS A 35 4.26 1.28 1.18
C HIS A 35 3.53 0.04 0.71
N GLY A 36 3.54 -0.99 1.54
CA GLY A 36 2.78 -2.19 1.23
C GLY A 36 2.51 -3.09 2.41
N MET A 37 2.56 -4.39 2.17
CA MET A 37 2.33 -5.38 3.21
C MET A 37 3.43 -6.44 3.24
N ALA A 38 3.84 -6.80 4.46
CA ALA A 38 4.74 -7.89 4.73
C ALA A 38 3.99 -9.03 5.43
N TYR A 39 3.82 -10.17 4.77
CA TYR A 39 3.08 -11.32 5.32
C TYR A 39 3.88 -12.62 5.39
N ARG A 40 5.00 -12.68 4.69
CA ARG A 40 5.97 -13.77 4.68
C ARG A 40 7.30 -13.27 5.24
N ALA A 41 7.87 -13.98 6.21
CA ALA A 41 9.11 -13.57 6.86
C ALA A 41 10.32 -13.63 5.91
N ASP A 42 10.37 -14.65 5.05
CA ASP A 42 11.40 -14.80 4.02
C ASP A 42 11.33 -13.67 2.98
N PHE A 43 10.12 -13.23 2.63
CA PHE A 43 9.95 -12.11 1.71
C PHE A 43 10.24 -10.77 2.40
N ALA A 44 9.88 -10.61 3.67
CA ALA A 44 10.21 -9.39 4.43
C ALA A 44 11.74 -9.18 4.53
N ALA A 45 12.52 -10.26 4.69
CA ALA A 45 13.98 -10.20 4.65
C ALA A 45 14.49 -9.76 3.27
N ARG A 46 13.90 -10.27 2.19
CA ARG A 46 14.22 -9.85 0.81
C ARG A 46 13.85 -8.40 0.56
N ASP A 47 12.69 -7.95 1.04
CA ASP A 47 12.24 -6.56 0.93
C ASP A 47 13.24 -5.61 1.61
N ALA A 48 13.67 -5.95 2.84
CA ALA A 48 14.67 -5.18 3.56
C ALA A 48 16.01 -5.14 2.81
N SER A 49 16.45 -6.27 2.25
CA SER A 49 17.67 -6.34 1.44
C SER A 49 17.59 -5.52 0.14
N LEU A 50 16.40 -5.44 -0.49
CA LEU A 50 16.21 -4.66 -1.72
C LEU A 50 16.15 -3.16 -1.46
N ALA A 51 15.61 -2.76 -0.31
CA ALA A 51 15.56 -1.37 0.12
C ALA A 51 16.87 -0.87 0.73
N ALA A 52 17.77 -1.79 1.14
CA ALA A 52 19.06 -1.43 1.72
C ALA A 52 19.91 -0.63 0.74
N GLY A 53 20.36 0.56 1.17
CA GLY A 53 21.20 1.45 0.35
C GLY A 53 20.45 2.19 -0.77
N LYS A 54 19.11 2.17 -0.76
CA LYS A 54 18.30 2.97 -1.68
C LYS A 54 18.08 4.39 -1.14
N ASP A 55 17.94 5.34 -2.06
CA ASP A 55 17.61 6.74 -1.76
C ASP A 55 16.11 6.96 -1.49
N TRP A 56 15.37 5.87 -1.28
CA TRP A 56 13.94 5.86 -0.97
C TRP A 56 13.65 4.81 0.11
N ALA A 57 12.58 5.02 0.87
CA ALA A 57 12.25 4.17 2.02
C ALA A 57 11.25 3.06 1.67
N TRP A 58 11.47 1.86 2.18
CA TRP A 58 10.46 0.80 2.23
C TRP A 58 9.80 0.76 3.61
N GLU A 59 8.49 1.02 3.65
CA GLU A 59 7.72 1.11 4.88
C GLU A 59 6.43 0.27 4.79
N PRO A 60 6.47 -1.02 5.16
CA PRO A 60 5.29 -1.87 5.14
C PRO A 60 4.27 -1.38 6.18
N VAL A 61 3.11 -0.91 5.70
CA VAL A 61 2.01 -0.41 6.54
C VAL A 61 1.36 -1.54 7.32
N VAL A 62 1.37 -2.75 6.76
CA VAL A 62 0.82 -3.94 7.40
C VAL A 62 1.90 -5.00 7.49
N ASN A 63 2.19 -5.44 8.72
CA ASN A 63 3.13 -6.52 8.97
C ASN A 63 2.41 -7.70 9.65
N PHE A 64 2.07 -8.71 8.85
CA PHE A 64 1.59 -10.01 9.32
C PHE A 64 2.73 -11.03 9.52
N ALA A 65 3.97 -10.67 9.17
CA ALA A 65 5.14 -11.53 9.34
C ALA A 65 5.65 -11.55 10.79
N THR A 66 5.32 -10.58 11.62
CA THR A 66 5.75 -10.54 13.04
C THR A 66 4.63 -11.04 13.99
N PRO A 67 4.95 -11.79 15.06
CA PRO A 67 3.97 -12.18 16.08
C PRO A 67 3.33 -10.97 16.80
N PRO A 68 2.05 -11.05 17.23
CA PRO A 68 1.16 -12.22 17.14
C PRO A 68 0.39 -12.29 15.80
N ARG A 69 0.78 -13.26 14.95
CA ARG A 69 0.26 -13.40 13.57
C ARG A 69 -1.22 -13.78 13.50
N ARG A 70 -1.68 -14.64 14.44
CA ARG A 70 -3.01 -15.29 14.35
C ARG A 70 -4.16 -14.31 14.49
N PHE A 71 -4.09 -13.41 15.48
CA PHE A 71 -5.13 -12.41 15.71
C PHE A 71 -5.19 -11.36 14.61
N ALA A 72 -4.03 -10.89 14.13
CA ALA A 72 -3.97 -9.93 13.02
C ALA A 72 -4.60 -10.52 11.74
N TRP A 73 -4.26 -11.77 11.41
CA TRP A 73 -4.87 -12.48 10.28
C TRP A 73 -6.35 -12.74 10.46
N LEU A 74 -6.78 -13.16 11.65
CA LEU A 74 -8.20 -13.40 11.93
C LEU A 74 -9.01 -12.11 11.75
N ARG A 75 -8.53 -10.99 12.31
CA ARG A 75 -9.16 -9.67 12.15
C ARG A 75 -9.23 -9.26 10.69
N ALA A 76 -8.14 -9.42 9.94
CA ALA A 76 -8.11 -9.08 8.52
C ALA A 76 -9.10 -9.94 7.69
N ARG A 77 -9.17 -11.25 7.97
CA ARG A 77 -10.12 -12.17 7.31
C ARG A 77 -11.56 -11.85 7.64
N LEU A 78 -11.88 -11.55 8.89
CA LEU A 78 -13.23 -11.17 9.31
C LEU A 78 -13.66 -9.87 8.63
N ARG A 79 -12.78 -8.85 8.59
CA ARG A 79 -13.08 -7.59 7.89
C ARG A 79 -13.33 -7.81 6.40
N HIS A 80 -12.46 -8.56 5.73
CA HIS A 80 -12.62 -8.88 4.32
C HIS A 80 -13.93 -9.64 4.06
N ARG A 81 -14.29 -10.60 4.91
CA ARG A 81 -15.56 -11.33 4.80
C ARG A 81 -16.75 -10.37 4.96
N LEU A 82 -16.78 -9.58 6.02
CA LEU A 82 -17.87 -8.61 6.26
C LEU A 82 -17.99 -7.60 5.12
N ALA A 83 -16.87 -7.12 4.58
CA ALA A 83 -16.86 -6.20 3.45
C ALA A 83 -17.48 -6.84 2.18
N ARG A 84 -17.21 -8.12 1.94
CA ARG A 84 -17.79 -8.87 0.81
C ARG A 84 -19.28 -9.12 1.00
N GLU A 85 -19.72 -9.51 2.19
CA GLU A 85 -21.14 -9.69 2.50
C GLU A 85 -21.90 -8.36 2.35
N TRP A 86 -21.33 -7.27 2.88
CA TRP A 86 -21.87 -5.93 2.74
C TRP A 86 -21.99 -5.51 1.27
N PHE A 87 -20.95 -5.77 0.47
CA PHE A 87 -20.97 -5.51 -0.96
C PHE A 87 -22.06 -6.34 -1.68
N ALA A 88 -22.22 -7.61 -1.32
CA ALA A 88 -23.24 -8.48 -1.93
C ALA A 88 -24.67 -7.97 -1.66
N ILE A 89 -24.91 -7.39 -0.48
CA ILE A 89 -26.24 -6.91 -0.09
C ILE A 89 -26.51 -5.49 -0.60
N THR A 90 -25.49 -4.62 -0.60
CA THR A 90 -25.69 -3.18 -0.81
C THR A 90 -25.08 -2.63 -2.10
N THR A 91 -24.28 -3.43 -2.81
CA THR A 91 -23.41 -3.02 -3.94
C THR A 91 -22.40 -1.91 -3.61
N ARG A 92 -22.28 -1.51 -2.34
CA ARG A 92 -21.35 -0.46 -1.91
C ARG A 92 -19.95 -1.03 -1.69
N VAL A 93 -18.97 -0.45 -2.37
CA VAL A 93 -17.58 -0.88 -2.33
C VAL A 93 -16.84 -0.22 -1.16
N SER A 94 -16.03 -1.02 -0.46
CA SER A 94 -15.05 -0.53 0.52
C SER A 94 -13.65 -1.05 0.19
N ALA A 95 -12.61 -0.42 0.75
CA ALA A 95 -11.23 -0.85 0.54
C ALA A 95 -11.00 -2.35 0.82
N ASP A 96 -11.65 -2.87 1.87
CA ASP A 96 -11.48 -4.25 2.34
C ASP A 96 -12.09 -5.30 1.39
N VAL A 97 -12.95 -4.91 0.43
CA VAL A 97 -13.45 -5.83 -0.61
C VAL A 97 -12.30 -6.34 -1.49
N TRP A 98 -11.30 -5.50 -1.72
CA TRP A 98 -10.21 -5.76 -2.66
C TRP A 98 -9.01 -6.49 -2.05
N GLY A 99 -9.01 -6.75 -0.73
CA GLY A 99 -7.88 -7.41 -0.07
C GLY A 99 -7.69 -7.04 1.39
N TYR A 100 -6.80 -7.78 2.06
CA TYR A 100 -6.64 -7.77 3.53
C TYR A 100 -5.92 -6.54 4.10
N ALA A 101 -5.10 -5.86 3.29
CA ALA A 101 -4.29 -4.71 3.74
C ALA A 101 -4.86 -3.37 3.28
N ASN A 102 -5.86 -3.36 2.41
CA ASN A 102 -6.29 -2.16 1.69
C ASN A 102 -6.87 -1.09 2.60
N HIS A 103 -7.62 -1.46 3.64
CA HIS A 103 -8.08 -0.47 4.61
C HIS A 103 -6.93 0.19 5.36
N ALA A 104 -5.91 -0.55 5.75
CA ALA A 104 -4.75 0.02 6.44
C ALA A 104 -3.93 0.92 5.51
N LEU A 105 -3.72 0.50 4.26
CA LEU A 105 -3.06 1.32 3.23
C LEU A 105 -3.84 2.60 2.94
N ALA A 106 -5.16 2.50 2.75
CA ALA A 106 -6.04 3.65 2.56
C ALA A 106 -5.99 4.60 3.76
N ALA A 107 -6.09 4.07 4.97
CA ALA A 107 -6.05 4.87 6.18
C ALA A 107 -4.68 5.55 6.37
N HIS A 108 -3.59 4.87 5.99
CA HIS A 108 -2.25 5.46 5.98
C HIS A 108 -2.16 6.61 4.96
N ALA A 109 -2.61 6.40 3.72
CA ALA A 109 -2.60 7.41 2.67
C ALA A 109 -3.44 8.65 3.01
N LEU A 110 -4.60 8.45 3.66
CA LEU A 110 -5.49 9.54 4.06
C LEU A 110 -4.99 10.31 5.28
N ARG A 111 -4.28 9.65 6.21
CA ARG A 111 -3.67 10.31 7.39
C ARG A 111 -2.37 11.00 7.07
N GLN A 112 -1.64 10.47 6.09
CA GLN A 112 -0.37 11.00 5.64
C GLN A 112 -0.50 11.38 4.15
N PRO A 113 -1.02 12.57 3.85
CA PRO A 113 -1.05 13.05 2.47
C PRO A 113 0.37 13.32 1.97
N ALA A 114 0.55 13.15 0.66
CA ALA A 114 1.79 13.40 -0.07
C ALA A 114 1.51 14.36 -1.24
N ASN A 115 2.54 14.98 -1.82
CA ASN A 115 2.37 15.83 -2.99
C ASN A 115 1.94 15.02 -4.22
N LEU A 116 2.35 13.75 -4.28
CA LEU A 116 1.89 12.76 -5.25
C LEU A 116 1.73 11.40 -4.55
N THR A 117 0.58 10.76 -4.76
CA THR A 117 0.34 9.36 -4.36
C THR A 117 0.23 8.49 -5.60
N ILE A 118 1.06 7.45 -5.72
CA ILE A 118 1.01 6.50 -6.84
C ILE A 118 0.46 5.17 -6.34
N VAL A 119 -0.58 4.64 -6.99
CA VAL A 119 -1.19 3.36 -6.60
C VAL A 119 -0.95 2.27 -7.65
N HIS A 120 -0.58 1.07 -7.19
CA HIS A 120 -0.21 -0.09 -8.03
C HIS A 120 -1.12 -1.32 -7.90
N PHE A 121 -2.39 -1.09 -7.57
CA PHE A 121 -3.39 -2.16 -7.37
C PHE A 121 -4.81 -1.57 -7.36
N GLU A 122 -5.79 -2.44 -7.58
CA GLU A 122 -7.20 -2.09 -7.77
C GLU A 122 -7.81 -1.44 -6.53
N GLY A 123 -7.54 -2.00 -5.34
CA GLY A 123 -7.95 -1.38 -4.06
C GLY A 123 -7.35 0.02 -3.84
N GLY A 124 -6.26 0.32 -4.55
CA GLY A 124 -5.61 1.62 -4.56
C GLY A 124 -6.44 2.70 -5.24
N LEU A 125 -7.14 2.33 -6.32
CA LEU A 125 -8.03 3.25 -7.03
C LEU A 125 -9.14 3.79 -6.13
N TRP A 126 -9.68 2.94 -5.25
CA TRP A 126 -10.77 3.32 -4.36
C TRP A 126 -10.38 4.45 -3.40
N PHE A 127 -9.22 4.38 -2.74
CA PHE A 127 -8.77 5.48 -1.89
C PHE A 127 -8.07 6.60 -2.69
N GLY A 128 -7.55 6.28 -3.88
CA GLY A 128 -7.04 7.26 -4.83
C GLY A 128 -8.11 8.29 -5.20
N ASP A 129 -9.33 7.85 -5.51
CA ASP A 129 -10.47 8.74 -5.75
C ASP A 129 -10.77 9.64 -4.53
N SER A 130 -10.74 9.07 -3.32
CA SER A 130 -10.90 9.86 -2.09
C SER A 130 -9.81 10.92 -1.88
N LEU A 131 -8.58 10.67 -2.34
CA LEU A 131 -7.49 11.65 -2.31
C LEU A 131 -7.67 12.73 -3.38
N LEU A 132 -8.12 12.36 -4.59
CA LEU A 132 -8.43 13.31 -5.66
C LEU A 132 -9.54 14.28 -5.26
N GLN A 133 -10.61 13.79 -4.63
CA GLN A 133 -11.70 14.63 -4.10
C GLN A 133 -11.23 15.62 -3.02
N ARG A 134 -10.09 15.37 -2.38
CA ARG A 134 -9.43 16.28 -1.42
C ARG A 134 -8.44 17.24 -2.09
N GLY A 135 -8.38 17.27 -3.42
CA GLY A 135 -7.46 18.12 -4.20
C GLY A 135 -6.01 17.62 -4.22
N LEU A 136 -5.74 16.39 -3.79
CA LEU A 136 -4.40 15.80 -3.83
C LEU A 136 -4.14 15.15 -5.18
N ARG A 137 -2.86 15.08 -5.58
CA ARG A 137 -2.46 14.46 -6.85
C ARG A 137 -2.29 12.96 -6.68
N VAL A 138 -2.92 12.20 -7.59
CA VAL A 138 -2.85 10.74 -7.61
C VAL A 138 -2.42 10.27 -8.99
N GLY A 139 -1.44 9.37 -9.03
CA GLY A 139 -1.05 8.61 -10.21
C GLY A 139 -1.44 7.14 -10.06
N CYS A 140 -1.69 6.47 -11.18
CA CYS A 140 -2.01 5.04 -11.22
C CYS A 140 -1.01 4.31 -12.12
N GLY A 141 -0.46 3.19 -11.65
CA GLY A 141 0.37 2.28 -12.43
C GLY A 141 -0.14 0.85 -12.28
N PHE A 142 -0.13 0.04 -13.32
CA PHE A 142 -0.50 -1.37 -13.28
C PHE A 142 0.61 -2.23 -13.90
#